data_AF-A0A2Z3GXT6-F1
#
_entry.id   AF-A0A2Z3GXT6-F1
#
_cell.length_a   1.000
_cell.length_b   1.000
_cell.length_c   1.000
_cell.angle_alpha   90.00
_cell.angle_beta   90.00
_cell.angle_gamma   90.00
#
_symmetry.space_group_name_H-M   'P 1'
#
loop_
_entity.id
_entity.type
_entity.pdbx_description
1 polymer ?
#
loop_
_entity_poly.entity_id
_entity_poly.type
_entity_poly.pdbx_seq_one_letter_code
_entity_poly.pdbx_strand_id
1 'polypeptide(L)'
;MLQPSRERLDCPRDPGFVLDPDDPRRTKATVLGCTCGITQCWFVQVRVTLLPEVVVWSEFGRFHRPHWHYNLGPFTFDRERYETQLASGVALDTVV
;
A
#
# COMPACT_ATOMS: atom_id res chain seq x y z
N MET A 1 6.75 -10.37 8.71
CA MET A 1 5.56 -10.31 7.82
C MET A 1 5.29 -8.83 7.55
N LEU A 2 5.34 -8.34 6.29
CA LEU A 2 5.14 -6.90 6.02
C LEU A 2 3.67 -6.53 6.30
N GLN A 3 3.44 -5.69 7.32
CA GLN A 3 2.11 -5.11 7.54
C GLN A 3 1.89 -4.00 6.50
N PRO A 4 0.82 -4.10 5.70
CA PRO A 4 0.64 -3.30 4.48
C PRO A 4 0.38 -1.81 4.66
N SER A 5 0.30 -1.32 5.89
CA SER A 5 -0.22 0.01 6.18
C SER A 5 0.62 0.80 7.18
N ARG A 6 1.81 0.31 7.52
CA ARG A 6 2.78 1.05 8.35
C ARG A 6 3.52 2.15 7.59
N GLU A 7 3.29 2.26 6.29
CA GLU A 7 3.91 3.28 5.46
C GLU A 7 3.12 4.56 5.63
N ARG A 8 3.82 5.61 6.06
CA ARG A 8 3.30 6.97 6.23
C ARG A 8 2.36 7.27 5.06
N LEU A 9 1.12 7.62 5.35
CA LEU A 9 0.03 7.68 4.37
C LEU A 9 0.27 8.69 3.22
N ASP A 10 1.30 9.52 3.38
CA ASP A 10 1.83 10.55 2.49
C ASP A 10 3.20 10.20 1.89
N CYS A 11 3.82 9.09 2.28
CA CYS A 11 5.17 8.68 1.88
C CYS A 11 5.26 7.16 1.67
N PRO A 12 4.88 6.65 0.49
CA PRO A 12 5.06 5.25 0.15
C PRO A 12 6.55 4.88 0.18
N ARG A 13 6.87 3.68 0.66
CA ARG A 13 8.24 3.19 0.70
C ARG A 13 8.80 3.03 -0.71
N ASP A 14 10.06 3.39 -0.88
CA ASP A 14 10.80 3.07 -2.09
C ASP A 14 10.87 1.55 -2.28
N PRO A 15 10.29 1.00 -3.36
CA PRO A 15 10.29 -0.43 -3.59
C PRO A 15 11.67 -0.94 -4.04
N GLY A 16 12.67 -0.08 -4.24
CA GLY A 16 14.04 -0.45 -4.62
C GLY A 16 14.20 -0.75 -6.11
N PHE A 17 13.29 -0.25 -6.94
CA PHE A 17 13.31 -0.37 -8.39
C PHE A 17 13.54 0.99 -9.03
N VAL A 18 14.35 1.03 -10.09
CA VAL A 18 14.49 2.24 -10.92
C VAL A 18 13.22 2.40 -11.74
N LEU A 19 12.53 3.52 -11.54
CA LEU A 19 11.30 3.90 -12.23
C LEU A 19 11.48 5.28 -12.84
N ASP A 20 10.90 5.50 -14.02
CA ASP A 20 10.83 6.83 -14.64
C ASP A 20 10.16 7.82 -13.67
N PRO A 21 10.57 9.11 -13.66
CA PRO A 21 10.03 10.10 -12.71
C PRO A 21 8.51 10.20 -12.70
N ASP A 22 7.89 10.04 -13.88
CA ASP A 22 6.44 10.16 -14.08
C ASP A 22 5.70 8.81 -13.94
N ASP A 23 6.39 7.74 -13.55
CA ASP A 23 5.75 6.43 -13.39
C ASP A 23 4.77 6.45 -12.21
N PRO A 24 3.47 6.15 -12.44
CA PRO A 24 2.43 6.23 -11.41
C PRO A 24 2.67 5.29 -10.23
N ARG A 25 3.51 4.25 -10.36
CA ARG A 25 3.87 3.33 -9.28
C ARG A 25 4.67 4.03 -8.16
N ARG A 26 5.32 5.17 -8.46
CA ARG A 26 6.09 5.96 -7.48
C ARG A 26 5.21 6.65 -6.44
N THR A 27 3.95 6.92 -6.76
CA THR A 27 3.02 7.65 -5.88
C THR A 27 2.01 6.73 -5.19
N LYS A 28 2.22 5.41 -5.22
CA LYS A 28 1.26 4.43 -4.70
C LYS A 28 1.84 3.63 -3.54
N ALA A 29 1.00 3.41 -2.52
CA ALA A 29 1.36 2.64 -1.34
C ALA A 29 1.15 1.14 -1.59
N THR A 30 2.05 0.31 -1.06
CA THR A 30 1.94 -1.15 -1.12
C THR A 30 1.00 -1.65 -0.05
N VAL A 31 -0.15 -2.22 -0.43
CA VAL A 31 -1.19 -2.67 0.51
C VAL A 31 -1.34 -4.18 0.62
N LEU A 32 -0.66 -4.96 -0.22
CA LEU A 32 -0.55 -6.42 -0.07
C LEU A 32 0.80 -6.88 -0.63
N GLY A 33 1.52 -7.70 0.12
CA GLY A 33 2.72 -8.42 -0.33
C GLY A 33 2.42 -9.90 -0.58
N CYS A 34 3.28 -10.57 -1.35
CA CYS A 34 3.19 -12.02 -1.50
C CYS A 34 3.65 -12.74 -0.22
N THR A 35 3.03 -13.88 0.08
CA THR A 35 3.38 -14.73 1.23
C THR A 35 4.60 -15.62 1.00
N CYS A 36 5.21 -15.58 -0.20
CA CYS A 36 6.36 -16.42 -0.56
C CYS A 36 7.69 -16.06 0.15
N GLY A 37 7.69 -15.06 1.02
CA GLY A 37 8.89 -14.62 1.75
C GLY A 37 9.83 -13.69 0.97
N ILE A 38 9.56 -13.44 -0.31
CA ILE A 38 10.32 -12.48 -1.11
C ILE A 38 9.65 -11.10 -1.02
N THR A 39 10.34 -10.14 -0.40
CA THR A 39 9.85 -8.78 -0.11
C THR A 39 9.31 -8.04 -1.33
N GLN A 40 9.88 -8.28 -2.51
CA GLN A 40 9.52 -7.59 -3.76
C GLN A 40 8.62 -8.44 -4.69
N CYS A 41 8.14 -9.58 -4.22
CA CYS A 41 7.35 -10.48 -5.05
C CYS A 41 5.88 -10.05 -5.05
N TRP A 42 5.35 -9.80 -6.25
CA TRP A 42 3.92 -9.62 -6.54
C TRP A 42 3.14 -8.67 -5.62
N PHE A 43 3.71 -7.52 -5.23
CA PHE A 43 2.98 -6.58 -4.38
C PHE A 43 1.91 -5.77 -5.13
N VAL A 44 0.78 -5.57 -4.46
CA VAL A 44 -0.36 -4.76 -4.92
C VAL A 44 -0.21 -3.37 -4.34
N GLN A 45 -0.35 -2.37 -5.20
CA GLN A 45 -0.32 -0.97 -4.83
C GLN A 45 -1.66 -0.29 -5.06
N VAL A 46 -1.92 0.76 -4.28
CA VAL A 46 -3.07 1.65 -4.44
C VAL A 46 -2.64 3.11 -4.34
N ARG A 47 -3.39 4.00 -4.98
CA ARG A 47 -3.36 5.42 -4.62
C ARG A 47 -4.14 5.59 -3.32
N VAL A 48 -3.48 6.15 -2.31
CA VAL A 48 -4.11 6.55 -1.05
C VAL A 48 -4.39 8.05 -1.12
N THR A 49 -5.64 8.44 -0.91
CA THR A 49 -6.03 9.85 -0.79
C THR A 49 -6.53 10.10 0.63
N LEU A 50 -5.89 11.03 1.33
CA LEU A 50 -6.30 11.47 2.66
C LEU A 50 -7.23 12.68 2.53
N LEU A 51 -8.43 12.55 3.07
CA LEU A 51 -9.38 13.64 3.24
C LEU A 51 -9.57 13.91 4.74
N PRO A 52 -10.23 15.01 5.15
CA PRO A 52 -10.37 15.34 6.58
C PRO A 52 -11.00 14.23 7.42
N GLU A 53 -12.01 13.52 6.89
CA GLU A 53 -12.78 12.52 7.64
C GLU A 53 -12.60 11.09 7.13
N VAL A 54 -12.06 10.92 5.91
CA VAL A 54 -11.94 9.61 5.28
C VAL A 54 -10.58 9.39 4.61
N VAL A 55 -10.23 8.12 4.48
CA VAL A 55 -9.10 7.63 3.67
C VAL A 55 -9.69 6.88 2.49
N VAL A 56 -9.26 7.20 1.26
CA VAL A 56 -9.74 6.53 0.04
C VAL A 56 -8.60 5.74 -0.59
N TRP A 57 -8.85 4.46 -0.88
CA TRP A 57 -7.97 3.62 -1.69
C TRP A 57 -8.55 3.49 -3.10
N SER A 58 -7.75 3.84 -4.10
CA SER A 58 -8.14 3.80 -5.52
C SER A 58 -6.97 3.33 -6.41
N GLU A 59 -7.24 3.19 -7.71
CA GLU A 59 -6.23 2.85 -8.72
C GLU A 59 -5.38 1.62 -8.38
N PHE A 60 -6.05 0.54 -7.94
CA PHE A 60 -5.41 -0.73 -7.65
C PHE A 60 -4.58 -1.21 -8.84
N GLY A 61 -3.37 -1.67 -8.57
CA GLY A 61 -2.46 -2.16 -9.59
C GLY A 61 -1.44 -3.16 -9.02
N ARG A 62 -0.95 -4.06 -9.87
CA ARG A 62 0.21 -4.89 -9.57
C ARG A 62 1.47 -4.18 -10.04
N PHE A 63 2.45 -4.00 -9.16
CA PHE A 63 3.68 -3.27 -9.49
C PHE A 63 4.39 -3.79 -10.75
N HIS A 64 4.48 -5.12 -10.87
CA HIS A 64 5.14 -5.80 -11.99
C HIS A 64 4.24 -5.96 -13.24
N ARG A 65 3.00 -5.45 -13.20
CA ARG A 65 2.02 -5.49 -14.31
C ARG A 65 1.25 -4.17 -14.36
N PRO A 66 1.92 -3.04 -14.68
CA PRO A 66 1.32 -1.71 -14.61
C PRO A 66 0.13 -1.53 -15.57
N HIS A 67 0.07 -2.27 -16.67
CA HIS A 67 -1.03 -2.21 -17.65
C HIS A 67 -2.24 -3.08 -17.29
N TRP A 68 -2.22 -3.78 -16.15
CA TRP A 68 -3.37 -4.57 -15.71
C TRP A 68 -4.36 -3.70 -14.95
N HIS A 69 -5.59 -3.64 -15.44
CA HIS A 69 -6.67 -2.89 -14.82
C HIS A 69 -7.55 -3.82 -13.97
N TYR A 70 -7.85 -3.38 -12.75
CA TYR A 70 -8.77 -4.07 -11.85
C TYR A 70 -10.01 -3.22 -11.66
N ASN A 71 -11.18 -3.84 -11.73
CA ASN A 71 -12.41 -3.20 -11.28
C ASN A 71 -12.55 -3.38 -9.76
N LEU A 72 -11.61 -2.77 -9.01
CA LEU A 72 -11.56 -2.80 -7.55
C LEU A 72 -11.62 -1.39 -6.97
N GLY A 73 -12.50 -1.19 -6.00
CA GLY A 73 -12.69 0.08 -5.32
C GLY A 73 -13.44 1.13 -6.16
N PRO A 74 -13.44 2.40 -5.72
CA PRO A 74 -12.70 2.90 -4.55
C PRO A 74 -13.23 2.32 -3.23
N PHE A 75 -12.33 2.07 -2.29
CA PHE A 75 -12.69 1.72 -0.91
C PHE A 75 -12.50 2.95 -0.03
N THR A 76 -13.49 3.24 0.81
CA THR A 76 -13.48 4.41 1.71
C THR A 76 -13.48 3.92 3.14
N PHE A 77 -12.59 4.49 3.95
CA PHE A 77 -12.42 4.17 5.36
C PHE A 77 -12.63 5.42 6.19
N ASP A 78 -13.23 5.27 7.38
CA ASP A 78 -13.21 6.30 8.41
C ASP A 78 -11.77 6.58 8.82
N ARG A 79 -11.37 7.86 8.81
CA ARG A 79 -9.97 8.24 8.97
C ARG A 79 -9.45 7.94 10.37
N GLU A 80 -10.19 8.29 11.42
CA GLU A 80 -9.77 8.10 12.80
C GLU A 80 -9.54 6.62 13.11
N ARG A 81 -10.49 5.76 12.69
CA ARG A 81 -10.36 4.31 12.85
C ARG A 81 -9.21 3.75 12.04
N TYR A 82 -9.04 4.22 10.81
CA TYR A 82 -7.96 3.77 9.94
C TYR A 82 -6.59 4.08 10.59
N GLU A 83 -6.36 5.32 11.00
CA GLU A 83 -5.12 5.75 11.66
C GLU A 83 -4.89 5.01 12.99
N THR A 84 -5.95 4.75 13.77
CA THR A 84 -5.89 3.98 15.02
C THR A 84 -5.42 2.54 14.78
N GLN A 85 -5.93 1.89 13.72
CA GLN A 85 -5.51 0.53 13.33
C GLN A 85 -4.04 0.52 12.89
N LEU A 86 -3.56 1.58 12.22
CA LEU A 86 -2.15 1.70 11.86
C LEU A 86 -1.24 1.81 13.10
N ALA A 87 -1.67 2.61 14.08
CA ALA A 87 -0.93 2.80 15.32
C ALA A 87 -0.86 1.51 16.17
N SER A 88 -1.93 0.71 16.13
CA SER A 88 -2.04 -0.55 16.88
C SER A 88 -1.22 -1.70 16.28
N GLY A 89 -0.84 -1.60 15.01
CA GLY A 89 0.01 -2.58 14.30
C GLY A 89 1.48 -2.51 14.71
N VAL A 90 1.82 -2.71 15.98
CA VAL A 90 3.21 -2.97 16.42
C VAL A 90 3.61 -4.40 16.02
N ALA A 91 4.86 -4.57 15.56
CA ALA A 91 5.36 -5.74 14.84
C ALA A 91 5.14 -7.05 15.62
N LEU A 92 4.42 -8.00 15.00
CA LEU A 92 4.52 -9.41 15.37
C LEU A 92 5.83 -9.96 14.76
N ASP A 93 6.94 -9.60 15.39
CA ASP A 93 8.28 -10.17 15.15
C ASP A 93 8.61 -11.27 16.18
N THR A 94 7.63 -12.10 16.56
CA THR A 94 7.94 -13.31 17.36
C THR A 94 8.01 -14.52 16.45
N VAL A 95 9.24 -14.85 16.08
CA VAL A 95 9.63 -16.19 15.63
C VAL A 95 9.44 -17.15 16.80
N VAL A 96 8.66 -18.21 16.59
CA VAL A 96 8.90 -19.52 17.23
C VAL A 96 9.44 -20.44 16.16
#